data_AF-A0A853IC81-F1
#
_entry.id   AF-A0A853IC81-F1
#
_cell.length_a   1.000
_cell.length_b   1.000
_cell.length_c   1.000
_cell.angle_alpha   90.00
_cell.angle_beta   90.00
_cell.angle_gamma   90.00
#
_symmetry.space_group_name_H-M   'P 1'
#
loop_
_entity.id
_entity.type
_entity.pdbx_description
1 polymer ?
#
loop_
_entity_poly.entity_id
_entity_poly.type
_entity_poly.pdbx_seq_one_letter_code
_entity_poly.pdbx_strand_id
1 'polypeptide(L)'
;MDYILTKYIHLLAILLLFSTCVAEHLLLSDRMPRAEVKRLAKVDAVFGVSALIVLLSGLVMMLWVGKPTEYYLANWMFHLKTTGFILVALLSIYPTIYFIKTRKAGELTDMVETPKAIKMIIRLELLGIIILPLLGVMMANGFGISD
;
A
#
# COMPACT_ATOMS: atom_id res chain seq x y z
N MET A 1 4.41 19.78 -17.88
CA MET A 1 4.63 19.89 -16.43
C MET A 1 3.84 18.82 -15.67
N ASP A 2 2.57 18.65 -16.03
CA ASP A 2 1.61 17.77 -15.33
C ASP A 2 2.03 16.29 -15.25
N TYR A 3 2.63 15.75 -16.31
CA TYR A 3 3.18 14.40 -16.30
C TYR A 3 4.29 14.20 -15.24
N ILE A 4 5.23 15.14 -15.19
CA ILE A 4 6.37 15.09 -14.26
C ILE A 4 5.87 15.19 -12.82
N LEU A 5 4.97 16.14 -12.56
CA LEU A 5 4.40 16.35 -11.24
C LEU A 5 3.59 15.13 -10.78
N THR A 6 2.75 14.56 -11.64
CA THR A 6 1.96 13.35 -11.32
C THR A 6 2.87 12.18 -10.99
N LYS A 7 3.92 11.95 -11.79
CA LYS A 7 4.92 10.90 -11.53
C LYS A 7 5.65 11.11 -10.21
N TYR A 8 6.04 12.35 -9.92
CA TYR A 8 6.74 12.68 -8.68
C TYR A 8 5.85 12.47 -7.45
N ILE A 9 4.59 12.91 -7.52
CA ILE A 9 3.58 12.66 -6.47
C ILE A 9 3.37 11.15 -6.28
N HIS A 10 3.23 10.39 -7.37
CA HIS A 10 3.09 8.93 -7.30
C HIS A 10 4.29 8.27 -6.62
N LEU A 11 5.51 8.69 -6.96
CA LEU A 11 6.74 8.18 -6.34
C LEU A 11 6.78 8.50 -4.84
N LEU A 12 6.50 9.74 -4.44
CA LEU A 12 6.44 10.13 -3.04
C LEU A 12 5.37 9.34 -2.28
N ALA A 13 4.22 9.09 -2.90
CA ALA A 13 3.16 8.29 -2.31
C ALA A 13 3.59 6.82 -2.12
N ILE A 14 4.32 6.23 -3.07
CA ILE A 14 4.91 4.88 -2.92
C ILE A 14 5.91 4.85 -1.77
N LEU A 15 6.79 5.85 -1.66
CA LEU A 15 7.77 5.93 -0.57
C LEU A 15 7.08 6.07 0.79
N LEU A 16 6.02 6.87 0.88
CA LEU A 16 5.22 7.01 2.10
C LEU A 16 4.49 5.71 2.45
N LEU A 17 3.90 5.04 1.46
CA LEU A 17 3.24 3.74 1.61
C LEU A 17 4.20 2.68 2.13
N PHE A 18 5.38 2.56 1.51
CA PHE A 18 6.41 1.64 1.96
C PHE A 18 6.89 1.98 3.38
N SER A 19 7.17 3.25 3.65
CA SER A 19 7.68 3.70 4.95
C SER A 19 6.70 3.46 6.09
N THR A 20 5.39 3.68 5.85
CA THR A 20 4.34 3.43 6.84
C THR A 20 4.13 1.93 7.09
N CYS A 21 4.16 1.10 6.04
CA CYS A 21 4.08 -0.36 6.17
C CYS A 21 5.29 -0.93 6.94
N VAL A 22 6.49 -0.40 6.69
CA VAL A 22 7.69 -0.76 7.47
C VAL A 22 7.52 -0.33 8.93
N ALA A 23 7.01 0.88 9.18
CA ALA A 23 6.76 1.35 10.54
C ALA A 23 5.74 0.46 11.28
N GLU A 24 4.65 0.05 10.62
CA GLU A 24 3.71 -0.94 11.18
C GLU A 24 4.40 -2.24 11.52
N HIS A 25 5.20 -2.80 10.60
CA HIS A 25 5.90 -4.06 10.80
C HIS A 25 6.85 -4.01 12.00
N LEU A 26 7.58 -2.90 12.16
CA LEU A 26 8.56 -2.71 13.23
C LEU A 26 7.93 -2.39 14.59
N LEU A 27 6.84 -1.60 14.60
CA LEU A 27 6.15 -1.21 15.83
C LEU A 27 5.21 -2.30 16.35
N LEU A 28 4.72 -3.19 15.47
CA LEU A 28 3.82 -4.26 15.85
C LEU A 28 4.55 -5.31 16.71
N SER A 29 4.13 -5.39 17.97
CA SER A 29 4.60 -6.39 18.92
C SER A 29 3.52 -7.42 19.24
N ASP A 30 3.94 -8.63 19.62
CA ASP A 30 3.05 -9.73 19.95
C ASP A 30 2.17 -9.39 21.18
N ARG A 31 2.69 -8.55 22.08
CA ARG A 31 1.95 -7.94 23.19
C ARG A 31 2.36 -6.48 23.33
N MET A 32 1.40 -5.56 23.36
CA MET A 32 1.67 -4.12 23.49
C MET A 32 0.55 -3.39 24.25
N PRO A 33 0.83 -2.26 24.92
CA PRO A 33 -0.21 -1.47 25.54
C PRO A 33 -1.13 -0.87 24.48
N ARG A 34 -2.39 -0.66 24.83
CA ARG A 34 -3.40 -0.15 23.91
C ARG A 34 -3.08 1.26 23.37
N ALA A 35 -2.33 2.05 24.14
CA ALA A 35 -1.76 3.32 23.66
C ALA A 35 -0.93 3.16 22.37
N GLU A 36 -0.11 2.11 22.26
CA GLU A 36 0.68 1.82 21.06
C GLU A 36 -0.21 1.35 19.91
N VAL A 37 -1.24 0.53 20.17
CA VAL A 37 -2.25 0.18 19.15
C VAL A 37 -2.89 1.43 18.55
N LYS A 38 -3.22 2.42 19.38
CA LYS A 38 -3.79 3.69 18.92
C LYS A 38 -2.80 4.48 18.06
N ARG A 39 -1.49 4.39 18.34
CA ARG A 39 -0.44 4.98 17.52
C ARG A 39 -0.29 4.25 16.19
N LEU A 40 -0.25 2.90 16.19
CA LEU A 40 -0.27 2.09 14.97
C LEU A 40 -1.49 2.41 14.10
N ALA A 41 -2.67 2.59 14.70
CA ALA A 41 -3.88 2.98 13.95
C ALA A 41 -3.78 4.34 13.24
N LYS A 42 -2.87 5.22 13.68
CA LYS A 42 -2.59 6.48 12.96
C LYS A 42 -1.62 6.24 11.81
N VAL A 43 -0.61 5.37 12.00
CA VAL A 43 0.31 4.96 10.94
C VAL A 43 -0.46 4.28 9.81
N ASP A 44 -1.36 3.36 10.16
CA ASP A 44 -2.28 2.65 9.24
C ASP A 44 -3.21 3.59 8.48
N ALA A 45 -3.68 4.67 9.12
CA ALA A 45 -4.43 5.70 8.41
C ALA A 45 -3.57 6.42 7.34
N VAL A 46 -2.30 6.70 7.64
CA VAL A 46 -1.37 7.30 6.67
C VAL A 46 -1.02 6.30 5.56
N PHE A 47 -0.84 5.02 5.89
CA PHE A 47 -0.71 3.94 4.91
C PHE A 47 -1.90 3.95 3.94
N GLY A 48 -3.13 3.92 4.45
CA GLY A 48 -4.34 3.93 3.63
C GLY A 48 -4.47 5.17 2.74
N VAL A 49 -4.16 6.36 3.27
CA VAL A 49 -4.15 7.61 2.48
C VAL A 49 -3.08 7.56 1.39
N SER A 50 -1.88 7.07 1.70
CA SER A 50 -0.81 6.94 0.72
C SER A 50 -1.17 5.95 -0.39
N ALA A 51 -1.82 4.83 -0.06
CA ALA A 51 -2.33 3.87 -1.04
C ALA A 51 -3.35 4.52 -1.97
N LEU A 52 -4.27 5.33 -1.42
CA LEU A 52 -5.23 6.08 -2.23
C LEU A 52 -4.53 7.05 -3.19
N ILE A 53 -3.51 7.77 -2.74
CA ILE A 53 -2.75 8.69 -3.60
C ILE A 53 -2.02 7.91 -4.70
N VAL A 54 -1.41 6.75 -4.39
CA VAL A 54 -0.78 5.87 -5.38
C VAL A 54 -1.79 5.44 -6.44
N LEU A 55 -2.99 4.99 -6.03
CA LEU A 55 -4.04 4.57 -6.96
C LEU A 55 -4.49 5.73 -7.87
N LEU A 56 -4.86 6.86 -7.28
CA LEU A 56 -5.37 8.01 -8.02
C LEU A 56 -4.33 8.56 -9.00
N SER A 57 -3.09 8.76 -8.56
CA SER A 57 -2.02 9.22 -9.46
C SER A 57 -1.66 8.19 -10.54
N GLY A 58 -1.79 6.89 -10.24
CA GLY A 58 -1.67 5.81 -11.24
C GLY A 58 -2.75 5.89 -12.32
N LEU A 59 -4.01 6.10 -11.92
CA LEU A 59 -5.13 6.30 -12.85
C LEU A 59 -4.95 7.58 -13.67
N VAL A 60 -4.48 8.66 -13.05
CA VAL A 60 -4.18 9.92 -13.76
C VAL A 60 -3.15 9.69 -14.87
N MET A 61 -2.09 8.91 -14.57
CA MET A 61 -1.09 8.54 -15.57
C MET A 61 -1.67 7.65 -16.69
N MET A 62 -2.56 6.72 -16.38
CA MET A 62 -3.15 5.83 -17.39
C MET A 62 -4.10 6.56 -18.36
N LEU A 63 -4.85 7.54 -17.85
CA LEU A 63 -6.00 8.13 -18.57
C LEU A 63 -5.71 9.52 -19.16
N TRP A 64 -4.78 10.31 -18.59
CA TRP A 64 -4.58 11.70 -19.02
C TRP A 64 -3.15 12.06 -19.43
N VAL A 65 -2.12 11.62 -18.71
CA VAL A 65 -0.77 12.19 -18.86
C VAL A 65 0.31 11.21 -19.33
N GLY A 66 0.07 9.91 -19.26
CA GLY A 66 1.06 8.87 -19.56
C GLY A 66 1.08 8.41 -21.02
N LYS A 67 1.33 7.11 -21.21
CA LYS A 67 1.23 6.48 -22.53
C LYS A 67 -0.25 6.42 -22.98
N PRO A 68 -0.55 6.18 -24.27
CA PRO A 68 -1.92 5.92 -24.70
C PRO A 68 -2.57 4.82 -23.86
N THR A 69 -3.85 4.95 -23.53
CA THR A 69 -4.54 4.00 -22.64
C THR A 69 -4.50 2.56 -23.18
N GLU A 70 -4.50 2.41 -24.50
CA GLU A 70 -4.38 1.13 -25.22
C GLU A 70 -3.07 0.41 -24.88
N TYR A 71 -1.97 1.15 -24.67
CA TYR A 71 -0.69 0.57 -24.24
C TYR A 71 -0.83 -0.13 -22.89
N TYR A 72 -1.54 0.48 -21.94
CA TYR A 72 -1.72 -0.10 -20.61
C TYR A 72 -2.66 -1.31 -20.68
N LEU A 73 -3.77 -1.20 -21.41
CA LEU A 73 -4.77 -2.27 -21.52
C LEU A 73 -4.25 -3.50 -22.28
N ALA A 74 -3.36 -3.33 -23.25
CA ALA A 74 -2.74 -4.44 -23.97
C ALA A 74 -1.58 -5.10 -23.19
N ASN A 75 -1.11 -4.50 -22.10
CA ASN A 75 0.10 -4.96 -21.41
C ASN A 75 -0.24 -5.84 -20.19
N TRP A 76 0.12 -7.13 -20.22
CA TRP A 76 -0.16 -8.05 -19.11
C TRP A 76 0.57 -7.69 -17.81
N MET A 77 1.71 -7.00 -17.91
CA MET A 77 2.46 -6.51 -16.75
C MET A 77 1.70 -5.38 -16.03
N PHE A 78 0.96 -4.54 -16.78
CA PHE A 78 0.06 -3.55 -16.21
C PHE A 78 -1.06 -4.21 -15.41
N HIS A 79 -1.69 -5.23 -15.97
CA HIS A 79 -2.76 -5.99 -15.29
C HIS A 79 -2.24 -6.69 -14.03
N LEU A 80 -1.06 -7.31 -14.10
CA LEU A 80 -0.43 -7.97 -12.96
C LEU A 80 -0.13 -6.96 -11.84
N LYS A 81 0.49 -5.83 -12.17
CA LYS A 81 0.76 -4.76 -11.21
C LYS A 81 -0.54 -4.23 -10.60
N THR A 82 -1.53 -3.89 -11.41
CA THR A 82 -2.78 -3.27 -10.94
C THR A 82 -3.57 -4.25 -10.08
N THR A 83 -3.69 -5.51 -10.49
CA THR A 83 -4.33 -6.57 -9.70
C THR A 83 -3.59 -6.80 -8.39
N GLY A 84 -2.25 -6.89 -8.43
CA GLY A 84 -1.43 -7.03 -7.24
C GLY A 84 -1.62 -5.88 -6.26
N PHE A 85 -1.70 -4.64 -6.75
CA PHE A 85 -1.97 -3.47 -5.93
C PHE A 85 -3.36 -3.55 -5.26
N ILE A 86 -4.38 -3.95 -6.01
CA ILE A 86 -5.74 -4.14 -5.46
C ILE A 86 -5.74 -5.24 -4.39
N LEU A 87 -5.06 -6.37 -4.61
CA LEU A 87 -4.96 -7.45 -3.63
C LEU A 87 -4.28 -7.00 -2.34
N VAL A 88 -3.18 -6.25 -2.45
CA VAL A 88 -2.50 -5.65 -1.27
C VAL A 88 -3.44 -4.70 -0.52
N ALA A 89 -4.16 -3.83 -1.24
CA ALA A 89 -5.11 -2.90 -0.63
C ALA A 89 -6.30 -3.60 0.04
N LEU A 90 -6.77 -4.72 -0.51
CA LEU A 90 -7.81 -5.55 0.11
C LEU A 90 -7.27 -6.26 1.36
N LEU A 91 -6.03 -6.74 1.32
CA LEU A 91 -5.39 -7.40 2.45
C LEU A 91 -5.25 -6.44 3.64
N SER A 92 -4.93 -5.18 3.39
CA SER A 92 -4.76 -4.15 4.42
C SER A 92 -6.03 -3.77 5.16
N ILE A 93 -7.21 -4.08 4.61
CA ILE A 93 -8.48 -3.88 5.31
C ILE A 93 -8.50 -4.66 6.64
N TYR A 94 -7.88 -5.84 6.69
CA TYR A 94 -7.90 -6.68 7.89
C TYR A 94 -7.12 -6.07 9.08
N PRO A 95 -5.83 -5.68 8.94
CA PRO A 95 -5.11 -4.89 9.94
C PRO A 95 -5.84 -3.60 10.33
N THR A 96 -6.35 -2.84 9.35
CA THR A 96 -7.07 -1.59 9.61
C THR A 96 -8.28 -1.82 10.53
N ILE A 97 -9.11 -2.82 10.26
CA ILE A 97 -10.26 -3.17 11.11
C ILE A 97 -9.79 -3.57 12.52
N TYR A 98 -8.73 -4.38 12.62
CA TYR A 98 -8.16 -4.77 13.90
C TYR A 98 -7.72 -3.55 14.72
N PHE A 99 -6.91 -2.66 14.15
CA PHE A 99 -6.43 -1.46 14.85
C PHE A 99 -7.60 -0.53 15.27
N ILE A 100 -8.61 -0.36 14.41
CA ILE A 100 -9.78 0.47 14.72
C ILE A 100 -10.62 -0.12 15.86
N LYS A 101 -10.85 -1.44 15.88
CA LYS A 101 -11.63 -2.10 16.94
C LYS A 101 -10.86 -2.08 18.27
N THR A 102 -9.60 -2.47 18.22
CA THR A 102 -8.76 -2.63 19.41
C THR A 102 -8.44 -1.31 20.10
N ARG A 103 -8.24 -0.22 19.34
CA ARG A 103 -7.99 1.12 19.93
C ARG A 103 -9.20 1.73 20.66
N LYS A 104 -10.42 1.21 20.41
CA LYS A 104 -11.68 1.75 20.95
C LYS A 104 -12.15 1.05 22.23
N ALA A 105 -11.68 -0.16 22.50
CA ALA A 105 -12.05 -0.91 23.70
C ALA A 105 -11.16 -0.53 24.90
N GLY A 106 -11.65 -0.60 26.14
CA GLY A 106 -10.81 -0.60 27.35
C GLY A 106 -9.96 0.66 27.64
N GLU A 107 -9.05 0.52 28.61
CA GLU A 107 -8.14 1.58 29.05
C GLU A 107 -6.83 1.57 28.25
N LEU A 108 -6.09 2.69 28.28
CA LEU A 108 -4.85 2.86 27.49
C LEU A 108 -3.69 1.98 27.98
N THR A 109 -3.69 1.63 29.26
CA THR A 109 -2.69 0.79 29.95
C THR A 109 -2.93 -0.70 29.72
N ASP A 110 -4.11 -1.09 29.22
CA ASP A 110 -4.42 -2.48 28.94
C ASP A 110 -3.43 -3.06 27.93
N MET A 111 -2.89 -4.23 28.26
CA MET A 111 -2.06 -4.98 27.33
C MET A 111 -2.95 -5.75 26.36
N VAL A 112 -2.66 -5.60 25.07
CA VAL A 112 -3.35 -6.31 23.99
C VAL A 112 -2.42 -7.34 23.39
N GLU A 113 -2.93 -8.54 23.17
CA GLU A 113 -2.26 -9.58 22.40
C GLU A 113 -2.59 -9.45 20.91
N THR A 114 -1.55 -9.38 20.07
CA THR A 114 -1.70 -9.22 18.64
C THR A 114 -1.76 -10.58 17.94
N PRO A 115 -2.79 -10.87 17.14
CA PRO A 115 -2.85 -12.11 16.37
C PRO A 115 -1.68 -12.21 15.38
N LYS A 116 -1.03 -13.38 15.30
CA LYS A 116 0.06 -13.64 14.34
C LYS A 116 -0.33 -13.37 12.88
N ALA A 117 -1.61 -13.51 12.55
CA ALA A 117 -2.15 -13.22 11.23
C ALA A 117 -1.93 -11.74 10.82
N ILE A 118 -2.04 -10.79 11.74
CA ILE A 118 -1.81 -9.36 11.47
C ILE A 118 -0.38 -9.13 11.00
N LYS A 119 0.58 -9.73 11.72
CA LYS A 119 2.01 -9.63 11.39
C LYS A 119 2.34 -10.29 10.05
N MET A 120 1.67 -11.39 9.71
CA MET A 120 1.86 -12.06 8.42
C MET A 120 1.28 -11.23 7.27
N ILE A 121 0.10 -10.65 7.46
CA ILE A 121 -0.53 -9.77 6.47
C ILE A 121 0.36 -8.57 6.15
N ILE A 122 0.86 -7.86 7.16
CA ILE A 122 1.76 -6.71 6.95
C ILE A 122 3.04 -7.14 6.20
N ARG A 123 3.56 -8.35 6.43
CA ARG A 123 4.70 -8.88 5.67
C ARG A 123 4.35 -9.15 4.20
N LEU A 124 3.16 -9.66 3.92
CA LEU A 124 2.67 -9.87 2.55
C LEU A 124 2.45 -8.53 1.84
N GLU A 125 1.95 -7.51 2.54
CA GLU A 125 1.83 -6.15 2.04
C GLU A 125 3.20 -5.57 1.68
N LEU A 126 4.18 -5.67 2.58
CA LEU A 126 5.56 -5.25 2.31
C LEU A 126 6.14 -5.92 1.07
N LEU A 127 5.96 -7.25 0.95
CA LEU A 127 6.43 -7.99 -0.22
C LEU A 127 5.75 -7.47 -1.50
N GLY A 128 4.44 -7.26 -1.47
CA GLY A 128 3.69 -6.69 -2.59
C GLY A 128 4.20 -5.30 -2.96
N ILE A 129 4.38 -4.40 -1.99
CA ILE A 129 4.84 -3.01 -2.20
C ILE A 129 6.25 -2.98 -2.78
N ILE A 130 7.10 -3.97 -2.51
CA ILE A 130 8.44 -4.09 -3.14
C ILE A 130 8.33 -4.56 -4.60
N ILE A 131 7.44 -5.51 -4.89
CA ILE A 131 7.29 -6.09 -6.24
C ILE A 131 6.61 -5.11 -7.21
N LEU A 132 5.62 -4.35 -6.75
CA LEU A 132 4.79 -3.49 -7.60
C LEU A 132 5.57 -2.40 -8.39
N PRO A 133 6.55 -1.69 -7.79
CA PRO A 133 7.43 -0.78 -8.52
C PRO A 133 8.27 -1.48 -9.59
N LEU A 134 8.79 -2.69 -9.31
CA LEU A 134 9.55 -3.47 -10.29
C LEU A 134 8.70 -3.78 -11.52
N LEU A 135 7.47 -4.24 -11.34
CA LEU A 135 6.53 -4.47 -12.45
C LEU A 135 6.25 -3.18 -13.24
N GLY A 136 6.15 -2.04 -12.54
CA GLY A 136 6.01 -0.73 -13.17
C GLY A 136 7.22 -0.34 -14.02
N VAL A 137 8.44 -0.59 -13.55
CA VAL A 137 9.68 -0.34 -14.31
C VAL A 137 9.76 -1.27 -15.53
N MET A 138 9.48 -2.56 -15.38
CA MET A 138 9.45 -3.50 -16.49
C MET A 138 8.45 -3.07 -17.56
N MET A 139 7.21 -2.77 -17.17
CA MET A 139 6.16 -2.29 -18.07
C MET A 139 6.57 -0.99 -18.79
N ALA A 140 7.23 -0.05 -18.09
CA ALA A 140 7.69 1.20 -18.70
C ALA A 140 8.76 0.98 -19.80
N ASN A 141 9.56 -0.08 -19.66
CA ASN A 141 10.60 -0.50 -20.60
C ASN A 141 10.10 -1.47 -21.69
N GLY A 142 8.78 -1.62 -21.85
CA GLY A 142 8.19 -2.38 -22.96
C GLY A 142 7.92 -3.85 -22.69
N PHE A 143 8.29 -4.38 -21.51
CA PHE A 143 7.89 -5.73 -21.13
C PHE A 143 6.37 -5.82 -20.97
N GLY A 144 5.81 -6.95 -21.38
CA GLY A 144 4.40 -7.27 -21.15
C GLY A 144 3.45 -7.02 -22.31
N ILE A 145 3.97 -6.57 -23.46
CA ILE A 145 3.21 -6.50 -24.71
C ILE A 145 3.43 -7.83 -25.44
N SER A 146 2.35 -8.53 -25.78
CA SER A 146 2.40 -9.65 -26.72
C SER A 146 2.41 -9.09 -28.14
N ASP A 147 3.37 -9.55 -28.95
CA ASP A 147 3.46 -9.23 -30.39
C ASP A 147 2.19 -9.63 -31.16
#